data_AF-A0A6B3EHU5-F1
#
_entry.id   AF-A0A6B3EHU5-F1
#
_cell.length_a   1.000
_cell.length_b   1.000
_cell.length_c   1.000
_cell.angle_alpha   90.00
_cell.angle_beta   90.00
_cell.angle_gamma   90.00
#
_symmetry.space_group_name_H-M   'P 1'
#
loop_
_entity.id
_entity.type
_entity.pdbx_description
1 polymer ?
#
loop_
_entity_poly.entity_id
_entity_poly.type
_entity_poly.pdbx_seq_one_letter_code
_entity_poly.pdbx_strand_id
1 'polypeptide(L)'
;WSSRQTHEGLAKYALEEVYELVEAIEDGDRHELREELGDVLLQVVFHSRIAEDDTEDPFSVDDVAGALVEKLIRRHPHIFG
;
A
#
# COMPACT_ATOMS: atom_id res chain seq x y z
N TRP A 1 -13.57 -7.95 10.18
CA TRP A 1 -13.54 -6.48 10.33
C TRP A 1 -13.81 -5.99 11.76
N SER A 2 -13.71 -6.82 12.81
CA SER A 2 -14.03 -6.42 14.21
C SER A 2 -12.91 -6.63 15.22
N SER A 3 -11.65 -6.68 14.79
CA SER A 3 -10.50 -6.57 15.71
C SER A 3 -9.88 -5.19 15.55
N ARG A 4 -9.48 -4.57 16.66
CA ARG A 4 -8.59 -3.39 16.63
C ARG A 4 -7.28 -3.85 16.02
N GLN A 5 -7.12 -3.64 14.72
CA GLN A 5 -5.86 -3.92 14.04
C GLN A 5 -4.95 -2.72 14.26
N THR A 6 -3.67 -3.00 14.51
CA THR A 6 -2.62 -1.98 14.63
C THR A 6 -1.65 -2.16 13.47
N HIS A 7 -0.85 -1.13 13.18
CA HIS A 7 0.17 -1.22 12.14
C HIS A 7 1.14 -2.39 12.39
N GLU A 8 1.55 -2.60 13.65
CA GLU A 8 2.46 -3.69 14.02
C GLU A 8 1.82 -5.06 13.83
N GLY A 9 0.52 -5.18 14.11
CA GLY A 9 -0.23 -6.42 13.92
C GLY A 9 -0.38 -6.81 12.44
N LEU A 10 -0.35 -5.82 11.53
CA LEU A 10 -0.45 -6.02 10.09
C LEU A 10 0.90 -6.17 9.39
N ALA A 11 1.98 -5.65 9.98
CA ALA A 11 3.30 -5.64 9.36
C ALA A 11 3.81 -7.02 8.91
N LYS A 12 3.48 -8.08 9.65
CA LYS A 12 3.84 -9.45 9.27
C LYS A 12 3.15 -9.85 7.94
N TYR A 13 1.85 -9.62 7.85
CA TYR A 13 1.08 -9.98 6.65
C TYR A 13 1.54 -9.15 5.45
N ALA A 14 1.76 -7.85 5.63
CA ALA A 14 2.29 -7.00 4.56
C ALA A 14 3.65 -7.48 4.01
N LEU A 15 4.48 -8.10 4.85
CA LEU A 15 5.73 -8.71 4.39
C LEU A 15 5.49 -10.00 3.59
N GLU A 16 4.53 -10.83 4.00
CA GLU A 16 4.12 -12.06 3.31
C GLU A 16 3.60 -11.74 1.89
N GLU A 17 2.64 -10.81 1.74
CA GLU A 17 2.10 -10.41 0.42
C GLU A 17 3.20 -9.89 -0.53
N VAL A 18 4.23 -9.22 0.02
CA VAL A 18 5.35 -8.73 -0.79
C VAL A 18 6.22 -9.89 -1.27
N TYR A 19 6.40 -10.93 -0.46
CA TYR A 19 7.11 -12.15 -0.91
C TYR A 19 6.32 -12.89 -1.98
N GLU A 20 5.01 -13.04 -1.81
CA GLU A 20 4.11 -13.67 -2.79
C GLU A 20 4.10 -12.87 -4.11
N LEU A 21 4.04 -11.54 -4.03
CA LEU A 21 4.23 -10.66 -5.19
C LEU A 21 5.57 -10.90 -5.91
N VAL A 22 6.66 -11.08 -5.17
CA VAL A 22 7.98 -11.37 -5.78
C VAL A 22 7.96 -12.74 -6.47
N GLU A 23 7.41 -13.78 -5.83
CA GLU A 23 7.27 -15.11 -6.43
C GLU A 23 6.46 -15.04 -7.73
N ALA A 24 5.32 -14.35 -7.73
CA ALA A 24 4.49 -14.18 -8.94
C ALA A 24 5.24 -13.49 -10.09
N ILE A 25 6.14 -12.54 -9.78
CA ILE A 25 7.02 -11.90 -10.78
C ILE A 25 8.05 -12.89 -11.32
N GLU A 26 8.70 -13.65 -10.45
CA GLU A 26 9.75 -14.62 -10.81
C GLU A 26 9.20 -15.77 -11.66
N ASP A 27 8.00 -16.24 -11.34
CA ASP A 27 7.30 -17.30 -12.08
C ASP A 27 6.66 -16.80 -13.38
N GLY A 28 6.55 -15.48 -13.56
CA GLY A 28 5.93 -14.87 -14.74
C GLY A 28 4.42 -15.13 -14.82
N ASP A 29 3.77 -15.45 -13.70
CA ASP A 29 2.33 -15.67 -13.64
C ASP A 29 1.58 -14.33 -13.58
N ARG A 30 0.94 -13.98 -14.69
CA ARG A 30 0.19 -12.71 -14.81
C ARG A 30 -1.12 -12.70 -14.03
N HIS A 31 -1.70 -13.86 -13.74
CA HIS A 31 -2.90 -13.94 -12.92
C HIS A 31 -2.52 -13.64 -11.48
N GLU A 32 -1.56 -14.41 -10.95
CA GLU A 32 -1.07 -14.25 -9.58
C GLU A 32 -0.52 -12.86 -9.34
N LEU A 33 0.31 -12.33 -10.27
CA LEU A 33 0.84 -10.98 -10.17
C LEU A 33 -0.26 -9.92 -9.96
N ARG A 34 -1.43 -10.09 -10.59
CA ARG A 34 -2.53 -9.15 -10.43
C ARG A 34 -3.22 -9.30 -9.08
N GLU A 35 -3.33 -10.52 -8.58
CA GLU A 35 -3.88 -10.85 -7.26
C GLU A 35 -3.02 -10.22 -6.17
N GLU A 36 -1.72 -10.51 -6.18
CA GLU A 36 -0.76 -10.03 -5.18
C GLU A 36 -0.57 -8.51 -5.19
N LEU A 37 -0.62 -7.88 -6.38
CA LEU A 37 -0.66 -6.41 -6.46
C LEU A 37 -1.91 -5.83 -5.78
N GLY A 38 -3.03 -6.56 -5.85
CA GLY A 38 -4.26 -6.24 -5.14
C GLY A 38 -4.10 -6.37 -3.63
N ASP A 39 -3.44 -7.41 -3.14
CA ASP A 39 -3.24 -7.62 -1.71
C ASP A 39 -2.25 -6.62 -1.11
N VAL A 40 -1.16 -6.30 -1.80
CA VAL A 40 -0.28 -5.18 -1.42
C VAL A 40 -1.04 -3.86 -1.38
N LEU A 41 -1.92 -3.59 -2.35
CA LEU A 41 -2.77 -2.40 -2.33
C LEU A 41 -3.76 -2.42 -1.16
N LEU A 42 -4.31 -3.58 -0.81
CA LEU A 42 -5.21 -3.76 0.32
C LEU A 42 -4.50 -3.46 1.65
N GLN A 43 -3.23 -3.84 1.79
CA GLN A 43 -2.42 -3.46 2.95
C GLN A 43 -2.30 -1.94 3.09
N VAL A 44 -2.07 -1.21 1.97
CA VAL A 44 -2.06 0.27 1.98
C VAL A 44 -3.40 0.82 2.49
N VAL A 45 -4.52 0.27 2.03
CA VAL A 45 -5.85 0.67 2.48
C VAL A 45 -6.06 0.39 3.98
N PHE A 46 -5.63 -0.76 4.49
CA PHE A 46 -5.75 -1.08 5.92
C PHE A 46 -4.91 -0.17 6.80
N HIS A 47 -3.65 0.07 6.44
CA HIS A 47 -2.80 1.01 7.17
C HIS A 47 -3.37 2.42 7.13
N SER A 48 -3.89 2.88 5.99
CA SER A 48 -4.55 4.19 5.90
C SER A 48 -5.78 4.26 6.80
N ARG A 49 -6.63 3.22 6.82
CA ARG A 49 -7.81 3.20 7.68
C ARG A 49 -7.48 3.22 9.17
N ILE A 50 -6.40 2.55 9.58
CA ILE A 50 -5.90 2.61 10.97
C ILE A 50 -5.43 4.03 11.30
N ALA A 51 -4.71 4.66 10.37
CA ALA A 51 -4.18 6.02 10.57
C ALA A 51 -5.29 7.08 10.65
N GLU A 52 -6.41 6.91 9.94
CA GLU A 52 -7.57 7.81 10.06
C GLU A 52 -8.13 7.89 11.50
N ASP A 53 -7.93 6.86 12.32
CA ASP A 53 -8.36 6.83 13.72
C ASP A 53 -7.32 7.47 14.69
N ASP A 54 -6.16 7.92 14.21
CA ASP A 54 -5.14 8.59 15.03
C ASP A 54 -5.63 9.98 15.48
N THR A 55 -5.34 10.35 16.73
CA THR A 55 -5.81 11.62 17.31
C THR A 55 -4.85 12.80 17.13
N GLU A 56 -3.57 12.53 16.87
CA GLU A 56 -2.52 13.55 16.77
C GLU A 56 -2.15 13.83 15.31
N ASP A 57 -2.05 12.80 14.47
CA ASP A 57 -1.62 12.91 13.07
C ASP A 57 -2.41 11.95 12.15
N PRO A 58 -3.73 12.16 11.98
CA PRO A 58 -4.54 11.32 11.12
C PRO A 58 -4.23 11.55 9.64
N PHE A 59 -4.20 10.48 8.87
CA PHE A 59 -4.16 10.54 7.42
C PHE A 59 -5.02 9.44 6.79
N SER A 60 -5.55 9.74 5.61
CA SER A 60 -6.40 8.85 4.81
C SER A 60 -5.65 8.23 3.65
N VAL A 61 -6.31 7.33 2.92
CA VAL A 61 -5.76 6.76 1.69
C VAL A 61 -5.56 7.83 0.60
N ASP A 62 -6.38 8.88 0.60
CA ASP A 62 -6.24 10.00 -0.33
C ASP A 62 -4.97 10.80 -0.05
N ASP A 63 -4.58 10.96 1.22
CA ASP A 63 -3.33 11.62 1.61
C ASP A 63 -2.10 10.82 1.15
N VAL A 64 -2.14 9.48 1.31
CA VAL A 64 -1.09 8.57 0.81
C VAL A 64 -0.95 8.67 -0.70
N ALA A 65 -2.07 8.66 -1.43
CA ALA A 65 -2.09 8.82 -2.88
C ALA A 65 -1.59 10.20 -3.32
N GLY A 66 -1.98 11.27 -2.63
CA GLY A 66 -1.51 12.63 -2.86
C GLY A 66 0.00 12.76 -2.71
N ALA A 67 0.56 12.22 -1.63
CA ALA A 67 2.01 12.21 -1.39
C ALA A 67 2.78 11.45 -2.49
N LEU A 68 2.21 10.36 -3.02
CA LEU A 68 2.77 9.66 -4.17
C LEU A 68 2.77 10.53 -5.43
N VAL A 69 1.65 11.19 -5.75
CA VAL A 69 1.53 12.07 -6.92
C VAL A 69 2.50 13.24 -6.84
N GLU A 70 2.57 13.94 -5.71
CA GLU A 70 3.53 15.03 -5.50
C GLU A 70 4.97 14.57 -5.70
N LYS A 71 5.30 13.38 -5.18
CA LYS A 71 6.62 12.77 -5.35
C LYS A 71 6.92 12.45 -6.81
N LEU A 72 5.94 11.97 -7.58
CA LEU A 72 6.09 11.70 -9.02
C LEU A 72 6.32 12.99 -9.81
N ILE A 73 5.52 14.03 -9.56
CA ILE A 73 5.65 15.36 -10.19
C ILE A 73 7.04 15.94 -9.91
N ARG A 74 7.48 15.92 -8.64
CA ARG A 74 8.78 16.45 -8.22
C ARG A 74 9.96 15.72 -8.85
N ARG A 75 9.85 14.40 -9.08
CA ARG A 75 10.92 13.58 -9.66
C ARG A 75 10.97 13.65 -11.19
N HIS A 76 9.83 13.88 -11.84
CA HIS A 76 9.71 13.90 -13.30
C HIS A 76 9.02 15.17 -13.83
N PRO A 77 9.59 16.36 -13.56
CA PRO A 77 8.94 17.64 -13.92
C PRO A 77 8.74 17.79 -15.43
N HIS A 78 9.54 17.11 -16.26
CA HIS A 78 9.47 17.12 -17.72
C HIS A 78 8.36 16.24 -18.30
N ILE A 79 7.74 15.36 -17.52
CA ILE A 79 6.60 14.55 -17.96
C ILE A 79 5.27 15.28 -17.68
N PHE A 80 5.26 16.19 -16.71
CA PHE A 80 4.05 16.84 -16.18
C PHE A 80 4.01 18.36 -16.34
N GLY A 81 5.04 18.96 -16.96
CA GLY A 81 5.19 20.41 -17.17
C GLY A 81 5.05 20.84 -18.61
#